data_AF-A0A5B1B9Z6-F1
#
_entry.id   AF-A0A5B1B9Z6-F1
#
_cell.length_a   1.000
_cell.length_b   1.000
_cell.length_c   1.000
_cell.angle_alpha   90.00
_cell.angle_beta   90.00
_cell.angle_gamma   90.00
#
_symmetry.space_group_name_H-M   'P 1'
#
loop_
_entity.id
_entity.type
_entity.pdbx_description
1 polymer ?
#
loop_
_entity_poly.entity_id
_entity_poly.type
_entity_poly.pdbx_seq_one_letter_code
_entity_poly.pdbx_strand_id
1 'polypeptide(L)' 'MKPKGRNKIEIWLITYEDILNIAGLERKIDIKRGTIQKFIKYNRKLNDLVIEKLEEFIKDNLC' A
#
# COMPACT_ATOMS: atom_id res chain seq x y z
N MET A 1 12.88 9.99 7.54
CA MET A 1 12.00 9.69 8.70
C MET A 1 11.06 8.58 8.27
N LYS A 2 10.81 7.53 9.07
CA LYS A 2 9.81 6.52 8.71
C LYS A 2 8.42 7.18 8.69
N PRO A 3 7.56 6.93 7.68
CA PRO A 3 6.21 7.46 7.65
C PRO A 3 5.43 7.02 8.89
N LYS A 4 4.73 7.96 9.55
CA LYS A 4 3.96 7.68 10.78
C LYS A 4 2.85 6.64 10.52
N GLY A 5 2.32 6.58 9.29
CA GLY A 5 1.29 5.64 8.88
C GLY A 5 1.77 4.23 8.52
N ARG A 6 3.09 3.96 8.41
CA ARG A 6 3.62 2.71 7.81
C ARG A 6 2.98 1.45 8.38
N ASN A 7 3.01 1.27 9.70
CA ASN A 7 2.48 0.05 10.32
C ASN A 7 0.98 -0.13 10.02
N LYS A 8 0.19 0.97 10.01
CA LYS A 8 -1.24 0.91 9.71
C LYS A 8 -1.49 0.50 8.26
N ILE A 9 -0.73 1.07 7.34
CA ILE A 9 -0.82 0.76 5.90
C ILE A 9 -0.44 -0.69 5.62
N GLU A 10 0.68 -1.15 6.18
CA GLU A 10 1.17 -2.51 6.00
C GLU A 10 0.18 -3.53 6.58
N ILE A 11 -0.37 -3.28 7.77
CA ILE A 11 -1.42 -4.12 8.37
C ILE A 11 -2.67 -4.11 7.51
N TRP A 12 -3.12 -2.96 7.02
CA TRP A 12 -4.31 -2.85 6.17
C TRP A 12 -4.16 -3.65 4.88
N LEU A 13 -3.00 -3.54 4.21
CA LEU A 13 -2.71 -4.29 2.99
C LEU A 13 -2.75 -5.80 3.19
N ILE A 14 -2.22 -6.31 4.31
CA ILE A 14 -2.24 -7.74 4.63
C ILE A 14 -3.65 -8.18 5.03
N THR A 15 -4.32 -7.40 5.89
CA THR A 15 -5.64 -7.74 6.44
C THR A 15 -6.71 -7.87 5.36
N TYR A 16 -6.61 -7.04 4.31
CA TYR A 16 -7.61 -6.96 3.25
C TYR A 16 -7.09 -7.48 1.90
N GLU A 17 -6.01 -8.27 1.88
CA GLU A 17 -5.39 -8.76 0.63
C GLU A 17 -6.39 -9.50 -0.29
N ASP A 18 -7.34 -10.24 0.29
CA ASP A 18 -8.31 -11.07 -0.42
C ASP A 18 -9.40 -10.25 -1.14
N ILE A 19 -9.64 -9.02 -0.70
CA ILE A 19 -10.69 -8.15 -1.24
C ILE A 19 -10.12 -6.98 -2.06
N LEU A 20 -8.85 -6.65 -1.85
CA LEU A 20 -8.21 -5.53 -2.55
C LEU A 20 -7.82 -5.93 -3.97
N ASN A 21 -8.29 -5.16 -4.94
CA ASN A 21 -7.73 -5.19 -6.30
C ASN A 21 -6.36 -4.49 -6.31
N ILE A 22 -5.31 -5.20 -5.89
CA ILE A 22 -3.95 -4.67 -5.75
C ILE A 22 -3.44 -4.05 -7.06
N ALA A 23 -3.68 -4.67 -8.20
CA ALA A 23 -3.25 -4.12 -9.49
C ALA A 23 -4.00 -2.83 -9.87
N GLY A 24 -5.25 -2.70 -9.45
CA GLY A 24 -6.03 -1.47 -9.58
C GLY A 24 -5.49 -0.37 -8.67
N LEU A 25 -5.21 -0.71 -7.41
CA LEU A 25 -4.63 0.21 -6.43
C LEU A 25 -3.27 0.75 -6.89
N GLU A 26 -2.35 -0.13 -7.29
CA GLU A 26 -1.02 0.25 -7.79
C GLU A 26 -1.09 1.24 -8.96
N ARG A 27 -2.05 1.04 -9.87
CA ARG A 27 -2.29 1.96 -10.99
C ARG A 27 -2.85 3.30 -10.53
N LYS A 28 -3.77 3.28 -9.58
CA LYS A 28 -4.44 4.48 -9.07
C LYS A 28 -3.47 5.41 -8.34
N ILE A 29 -2.51 4.87 -7.62
CA ILE A 29 -1.48 5.65 -6.90
C ILE A 29 -0.18 5.83 -7.72
N ASP A 30 -0.19 5.45 -9.00
CA ASP A 30 0.95 5.60 -9.91
C ASP A 30 2.26 4.99 -9.35
N ILE A 31 2.22 3.70 -9.04
CA ILE A 31 3.41 2.93 -8.66
C ILE A 31 3.61 1.73 -9.57
N LYS A 32 4.85 1.21 -9.59
CA LYS A 32 5.20 0.05 -10.41
C LYS A 32 4.32 -1.14 -10.06
N ARG A 33 3.71 -1.75 -11.08
CA ARG A 33 2.91 -2.96 -10.93
C ARG A 33 3.70 -4.09 -10.26
N GLY A 34 3.06 -4.76 -9.30
CA GLY A 34 3.61 -5.84 -8.49
C GLY A 34 4.46 -5.36 -7.31
N THR A 35 4.52 -4.07 -7.00
CA THR A 35 5.22 -3.55 -5.82
C THR A 35 4.52 -3.97 -4.53
N ILE A 36 3.22 -3.72 -4.43
CA ILE A 36 2.40 -4.12 -3.28
C ILE A 36 2.25 -5.63 -3.25
N GLN A 37 2.07 -6.26 -4.43
CA GLN A 37 1.97 -7.72 -4.51
C GLN A 37 3.23 -8.42 -3.96
N LYS A 38 4.42 -7.86 -4.20
CA LYS A 38 5.67 -8.41 -3.66
C LYS A 38 5.79 -8.21 -2.15
N PHE A 39 5.27 -7.11 -1.63
CA PHE A 39 5.19 -6.90 -0.20
C PHE A 39 4.32 -7.97 0.45
N ILE A 40 3.11 -8.15 -0.05
CA ILE A 40 2.14 -9.13 0.48
C ILE A 40 2.68 -10.57 0.38
N LYS A 41 3.10 -11.02 -0.82
CA LYS A 41 3.47 -12.42 -1.05
C LYS A 41 4.85 -12.83 -0.55
N TYR A 42 5.80 -11.90 -0.57
CA TYR A 42 7.22 -12.21 -0.32
C TYR A 42 7.80 -11.41 0.84
N ASN A 43 6.95 -10.73 1.62
CA ASN A 43 7.34 -9.85 2.73
C ASN A 43 8.43 -8.83 2.31
N ARG A 44 8.40 -8.37 1.04
CA ARG A 44 9.35 -7.39 0.54
C ARG A 44 8.99 -6.02 1.09
N LYS A 45 9.95 -5.33 1.69
CA LYS A 45 9.72 -3.99 2.25
C LYS A 45 9.23 -2.99 1.19
N LEU A 46 8.13 -2.29 1.48
CA LEU A 46 7.69 -1.13 0.70
C LEU A 46 8.61 0.06 0.98
N ASN A 47 8.95 0.84 -0.06
CA ASN A 47 9.68 2.09 0.14
C ASN A 47 8.78 3.14 0.81
N ASP A 48 9.38 4.19 1.37
CA ASP A 48 8.63 5.23 2.10
C ASP A 48 7.65 5.97 1.18
N LEU A 49 8.03 6.24 -0.08
CA LEU A 49 7.16 6.90 -1.07
C LEU A 49 5.86 6.13 -1.37
N VAL A 50 5.92 4.80 -1.45
CA VAL A 50 4.72 3.96 -1.64
C VAL A 50 3.80 4.04 -0.43
N ILE A 51 4.37 4.06 0.77
CA ILE A 51 3.59 4.23 2.01
C ILE A 51 2.90 5.58 2.05
N GLU A 52 3.61 6.67 1.71
CA GLU A 52 3.05 8.02 1.67
C GLU A 52 1.89 8.11 0.66
N LYS A 53 2.09 7.60 -0.56
CA LYS A 53 1.03 7.55 -1.59
C LYS A 53 -0.19 6.73 -1.16
N LEU A 54 0.01 5.63 -0.43
CA LEU A 54 -1.09 4.84 0.12
C LEU A 54 -1.82 5.56 1.24
N GLU A 55 -1.08 6.27 2.11
CA GLU A 55 -1.63 7.06 3.21
C GLU A 55 -2.49 8.21 2.68
N GLU A 56 -2.02 8.93 1.65
CA GLU A 56 -2.79 9.95 0.94
C GLU A 56 -4.06 9.36 0.29
N PHE A 57 -3.92 8.28 -0.47
CA PHE A 57 -5.06 7.64 -1.13
C PHE A 57 -6.15 7.21 -0.15
N ILE A 58 -5.77 6.59 0.97
CA ILE A 58 -6.71 6.14 2.01
C ILE A 58 -7.37 7.35 2.67
N LYS A 59 -6.60 8.39 3.01
CA LYS A 59 -7.13 9.59 3.63
C LYS A 59 -8.17 10.29 2.75
N ASP A 60 -7.95 10.34 1.44
CA ASP A 60 -8.83 11.05 0.51
C ASP A 60 -10.11 10.28 0.14
N ASN A 61 -10.18 8.97 0.42
CA ASN A 61 -11.27 8.10 -0.06
C ASN A 61 -12.00 7.31 1.04
N LEU A 62 -11.48 7.28 2.28
CA LEU A 62 -12.02 6.47 3.37
C LEU A 62 -12.24 7.26 4.68
N CYS A 63 -11.74 8.49 4.77
CA CYS A 63 -11.94 9.41 5.91
C CYS A 63 -12.66 10.68 5.43
#